data_AF-A0A3C1BX13-F1
#
_entry.id   AF-A0A3C1BX13-F1
#
_cell.length_a   1.000
_cell.length_b   1.000
_cell.length_c   1.000
_cell.angle_alpha   90.00
_cell.angle_beta   90.00
_cell.angle_gamma   90.00
#
_symmetry.space_group_name_H-M   'P 1'
#
loop_
_entity.id
_entity.type
_entity.pdbx_description
1 polymer ?
#
loop_
_entity_poly.entity_id
_entity_poly.type
_entity_poly.pdbx_seq_one_letter_code
_entity_poly.pdbx_strand_id
1 'polypeptide(L)'
;MIISAAAAIENHKQALNELNVFPVPDGDTGTNMSMTITAAAADLRKADEPDLGSAAKIAASAMLRGARGNSGVILSLLFRGISRKLKGCTECDG
;
A
#
# COMPACT_ATOMS: atom_id res chain seq x y z
N MET A 1 2.03 -3.03 10.91
CA MET A 1 2.84 -3.11 9.67
C MET A 1 2.53 -1.99 8.67
N ILE A 2 1.31 -1.89 8.11
CA ILE A 2 0.99 -0.93 7.02
C ILE A 2 1.28 0.53 7.35
N ILE A 3 0.96 0.98 8.57
CA ILE A 3 1.22 2.37 8.99
C ILE A 3 2.73 2.68 8.98
N SER A 4 3.55 1.74 9.45
CA SER A 4 5.02 1.87 9.42
C SER A 4 5.55 1.83 7.99
N ALA A 5 5.02 0.93 7.14
CA ALA A 5 5.37 0.88 5.73
C ALA A 5 5.04 2.18 4.99
N ALA A 6 3.91 2.83 5.32
CA ALA A 6 3.56 4.14 4.77
C ALA A 6 4.61 5.22 5.13
N ALA A 7 5.03 5.27 6.39
CA ALA A 7 6.08 6.17 6.83
C ALA A 7 7.43 5.87 6.15
N ALA A 8 7.77 4.59 5.99
CA ALA A 8 9.00 4.17 5.31
C ALA A 8 9.02 4.59 3.83
N ILE A 9 7.91 4.40 3.12
CA ILE A 9 7.78 4.84 1.71
C ILE A 9 7.87 6.37 1.62
N GLU A 10 7.24 7.10 2.53
CA GLU A 10 7.33 8.57 2.54
C GLU A 10 8.76 9.04 2.77
N ASN A 11 9.48 8.44 3.73
CA ASN A 11 10.88 8.78 4.01
C ASN A 11 11.83 8.51 2.83
N HIS A 12 11.52 7.51 1.99
CA HIS A 12 12.32 7.15 0.82
C HIS A 12 11.70 7.63 -0.50
N LYS A 13 10.68 8.50 -0.44
CA LYS A 13 9.90 8.92 -1.62
C LYS A 13 10.76 9.45 -2.76
N GLN A 14 11.76 10.29 -2.46
CA GLN A 14 12.63 10.85 -3.50
C GLN A 14 13.54 9.79 -4.11
N ALA A 15 14.16 8.94 -3.30
CA ALA A 15 14.95 7.82 -3.80
C ALA A 15 14.10 6.89 -4.70
N LEU A 16 12.84 6.64 -4.33
CA LEU A 16 11.90 5.87 -5.16
C LEU A 16 11.54 6.57 -6.47
N ASN A 17 11.38 7.90 -6.48
CA ASN A 17 11.17 8.69 -7.70
C ASN A 17 12.38 8.60 -8.63
N GLU A 18 13.60 8.56 -8.08
CA GLU A 18 14.86 8.47 -8.83
C GLU A 18 15.15 7.07 -9.38
N LEU A 19 14.50 6.01 -8.85
CA LEU A 19 14.70 4.64 -9.35
C LEU A 19 14.05 4.39 -10.72
N ASN A 20 12.95 5.06 -11.03
CA ASN A 20 12.23 4.83 -12.29
C ASN A 20 12.88 5.60 -13.43
N VAL A 21 13.94 5.04 -14.01
CA VAL A 21 14.77 5.69 -15.05
C VAL A 21 14.50 5.19 -16.47
N PHE A 22 13.52 4.31 -16.69
CA PHE A 22 13.27 3.70 -18.01
C PHE A 22 11.78 3.67 -18.41
N PRO A 23 11.40 3.95 -19.67
CA PRO A 23 12.21 4.55 -20.75
C PRO A 23 12.34 6.08 -20.60
N VAL A 24 11.50 6.69 -19.77
CA VAL A 24 11.50 8.13 -19.44
C VAL A 24 11.29 8.25 -17.94
N PRO A 25 12.13 9.02 -17.22
CA PRO A 25 11.90 9.29 -15.81
C PRO A 25 10.69 10.22 -15.65
N ASP A 26 9.56 9.66 -15.23
CA ASP A 26 8.37 10.39 -14.81
C ASP A 26 8.54 11.01 -13.41
N GLY A 27 9.51 10.53 -12.64
CA GLY A 27 9.88 11.09 -11.34
C GLY A 27 8.76 11.01 -10.30
N ASP A 28 7.78 10.13 -10.52
CA ASP A 28 6.55 10.09 -9.72
C ASP A 28 6.32 8.74 -9.01
N THR A 29 7.20 7.75 -9.19
CA THR A 29 7.02 6.40 -8.65
C THR A 29 6.86 6.38 -7.13
N GLY A 30 7.74 7.05 -6.39
CA GLY A 30 7.65 7.20 -4.95
C GLY A 30 6.40 7.98 -4.53
N THR A 31 6.06 9.05 -5.25
CA THR A 31 4.85 9.85 -4.99
C THR A 31 3.58 9.00 -5.14
N ASN A 32 3.48 8.24 -6.24
CA ASN A 32 2.39 7.34 -6.56
C ASN A 32 2.23 6.24 -5.49
N MET A 33 3.34 5.62 -5.07
CA MET A 33 3.34 4.61 -4.01
C MET A 33 2.95 5.20 -2.66
N SER A 34 3.50 6.38 -2.29
CA SER A 34 3.22 7.05 -1.02
C SER A 34 1.74 7.43 -0.89
N MET A 35 1.15 8.05 -1.91
CA MET A 35 -0.28 8.38 -1.92
C MET A 35 -1.16 7.13 -1.76
N THR A 36 -0.79 6.04 -2.44
CA THR A 36 -1.53 4.78 -2.43
C THR A 36 -1.50 4.12 -1.04
N ILE A 37 -0.31 3.98 -0.43
CA ILE A 37 -0.18 3.33 0.89
C ILE A 37 -0.71 4.21 2.03
N THR A 38 -0.62 5.54 1.88
CA THR A 38 -1.16 6.48 2.87
C THR A 38 -2.67 6.42 2.94
N ALA A 39 -3.37 6.20 1.81
CA ALA A 39 -4.81 5.96 1.82
C ALA A 39 -5.18 4.74 2.68
N ALA A 40 -4.41 3.65 2.59
CA ALA A 40 -4.61 2.47 3.44
C ALA A 40 -4.29 2.72 4.91
N ALA A 41 -3.21 3.45 5.21
CA ALA A 41 -2.89 3.83 6.58
C ALA A 41 -3.98 4.71 7.22
N ALA A 42 -4.57 5.64 6.45
CA ALA A 42 -5.65 6.49 6.92
C ALA A 42 -6.92 5.72 7.27
N ASP A 43 -7.31 4.74 6.44
CA ASP A 43 -8.49 3.90 6.70
C ASP A 43 -8.23 2.94 7.88
N LEU A 44 -7.03 2.35 7.97
CA LEU A 44 -6.67 1.49 9.10
C LEU A 44 -6.63 2.22 10.44
N ARG A 45 -6.22 3.50 10.48
CA ARG A 45 -6.25 4.31 11.71
C ARG A 45 -7.66 4.56 12.24
N LYS A 46 -8.67 4.46 11.37
CA LYS A 46 -10.09 4.63 11.73
C LYS A 46 -10.77 3.30 12.06
N ALA A 47 -10.11 2.18 11.81
CA ALA A 47 -10.64 0.86 12.09
C ALA A 47 -10.51 0.57 13.59
N ASP A 48 -11.58 0.06 14.18
CA ASP A 48 -11.61 -0.35 15.58
C ASP A 48 -11.15 -1.81 15.69
N GLU A 49 -9.95 -2.02 16.24
CA GLU A 49 -9.30 -3.31 16.50
C GLU A 49 -9.58 -4.43 15.47
N PRO A 50 -9.26 -4.23 14.18
CA PRO A 50 -9.55 -5.23 13.16
C PRO A 50 -8.68 -6.49 13.34
N ASP A 51 -9.26 -7.67 13.16
CA ASP A 51 -8.51 -8.91 12.94
C ASP A 51 -7.61 -8.81 11.68
N LEU A 52 -6.65 -9.72 11.52
CA LEU A 52 -5.70 -9.69 10.41
C LEU A 52 -6.38 -9.68 9.03
N GLY A 53 -7.39 -10.53 8.82
CA GLY A 53 -8.11 -10.62 7.55
C GLY A 53 -8.89 -9.34 7.23
N SER A 54 -9.55 -8.78 8.24
CA SER A 54 -10.27 -7.52 8.19
C SER A 54 -9.33 -6.35 7.90
N ALA A 55 -8.19 -6.26 8.60
CA ALA A 55 -7.17 -5.25 8.38
C ALA A 55 -6.58 -5.34 6.95
N ALA A 56 -6.27 -6.56 6.48
CA ALA A 56 -5.79 -6.78 5.12
C ALA A 56 -6.81 -6.36 4.07
N LYS A 57 -8.10 -6.65 4.29
CA LYS A 57 -9.21 -6.24 3.41
C LYS A 57 -9.38 -4.73 3.37
N ILE A 58 -9.33 -4.05 4.53
CA ILE A 58 -9.41 -2.58 4.62
C ILE A 58 -8.24 -1.96 3.84
N ALA A 59 -7.02 -2.40 4.11
CA ALA A 59 -5.82 -1.91 3.45
C ALA A 59 -5.87 -2.10 1.93
N ALA A 60 -6.16 -3.32 1.46
CA ALA A 60 -6.23 -3.62 0.02
C ALA A 60 -7.32 -2.80 -0.69
N SER A 61 -8.47 -2.64 -0.05
CA SER A 61 -9.59 -1.87 -0.61
C SER A 61 -9.28 -0.38 -0.69
N ALA A 62 -8.62 0.16 0.35
CA ALA A 62 -8.17 1.55 0.38
C ALA A 62 -7.08 1.83 -0.65
N MET A 63 -6.08 0.93 -0.78
CA MET A 63 -5.05 1.05 -1.83
C MET A 63 -5.66 1.01 -3.21
N LEU A 64 -6.64 0.12 -3.47
CA LEU A 64 -7.26 0.02 -4.80
C LEU A 64 -8.03 1.30 -5.18
N ARG A 65 -8.77 1.91 -4.23
CA ARG A 65 -9.48 3.18 -4.46
C ARG A 65 -8.52 4.38 -4.56
N GLY A 66 -7.44 4.36 -3.78
CA GLY A 66 -6.45 5.44 -3.68
C GLY A 66 -5.27 5.31 -4.65
N ALA A 67 -5.24 4.27 -5.49
CA ALA A 67 -4.12 3.99 -6.38
C ALA A 67 -3.85 5.16 -7.33
N ARG A 68 -2.57 5.53 -7.44
CA ARG A 68 -2.09 6.58 -8.35
C ARG A 68 -0.99 6.03 -9.25
N GLY A 69 -1.08 6.32 -10.55
CA GLY A 69 -0.13 5.85 -11.55
C GLY A 69 0.03 4.33 -11.60
N ASN A 70 1.03 3.87 -12.34
CA ASN A 70 1.28 2.44 -12.52
C ASN A 70 1.77 1.79 -11.21
N SER A 71 2.70 2.45 -10.51
CA SER A 71 3.30 1.93 -9.28
C SER A 71 2.28 1.78 -8.15
N GLY A 72 1.33 2.71 -8.03
CA GLY A 72 0.21 2.59 -7.07
C GLY A 72 -0.77 1.47 -7.44
N VAL A 73 -1.10 1.31 -8.73
CA VAL A 73 -1.97 0.22 -9.19
C VAL A 73 -1.33 -1.14 -8.90
N ILE A 74 -0.05 -1.35 -9.24
CA ILE A 74 0.66 -2.60 -8.98
C ILE A 74 0.68 -2.91 -7.48
N LEU A 75 1.02 -1.93 -6.64
CA LEU A 75 1.01 -2.08 -5.19
C LEU A 75 -0.38 -2.50 -4.67
N SER A 76 -1.44 -1.86 -5.17
CA SER A 76 -2.82 -2.21 -4.79
C SER A 76 -3.21 -3.63 -5.18
N LEU A 77 -2.75 -4.11 -6.34
CA LEU A 77 -3.03 -5.46 -6.83
C LEU A 77 -2.29 -6.52 -6.03
N LEU A 78 -1.04 -6.27 -5.65
CA LEU A 78 -0.27 -7.12 -4.75
C LEU A 78 -1.03 -7.31 -3.41
N PHE A 79 -1.41 -6.21 -2.76
CA PHE A 79 -2.13 -6.27 -1.49
C PHE A 79 -3.53 -6.86 -1.62
N ARG A 80 -4.22 -6.67 -2.76
CA ARG A 80 -5.47 -7.36 -3.06
C ARG A 80 -5.28 -8.87 -3.18
N GLY A 81 -4.17 -9.34 -3.73
CA GLY A 81 -3.80 -10.75 -3.74
C GLY A 81 -3.61 -11.30 -2.32
N ILE A 82 -2.81 -10.61 -1.51
CA ILE A 82 -2.53 -10.97 -0.11
C ILE A 82 -3.84 -11.02 0.71
N SER A 83 -4.67 -9.98 0.60
CA SER A 83 -5.94 -9.89 1.33
C SER A 83 -6.89 -11.07 1.05
N ARG A 84 -6.89 -11.60 -0.17
CA ARG A 84 -7.70 -12.77 -0.51
C ARG A 84 -7.24 -14.02 0.25
N LYS A 85 -5.93 -14.19 0.42
CA LYS A 85 -5.37 -15.34 1.14
C LYS A 85 -5.58 -15.24 2.65
N LEU A 86 -5.55 -14.02 3.20
CA LEU A 86 -5.74 -13.76 4.63
C LEU A 86 -7.21 -13.67 5.07
N LYS A 87 -8.17 -13.94 4.18
CA LYS A 87 -9.59 -13.80 4.49
C LYS A 87 -9.99 -14.74 5.64
N GLY A 88 -10.44 -14.16 6.75
CA GLY A 88 -10.87 -14.91 7.94
C GLY A 88 -9.72 -15.38 8.84
N CYS A 89 -8.47 -15.00 8.53
CA CYS A 89 -7.32 -15.29 9.38
C CYS A 89 -7.22 -14.25 10.51
N THR A 90 -6.85 -14.70 11.71
CA THR A 90 -6.48 -13.84 12.83
C THR A 90 -4.96 -13.65 12.94
N GLU A 91 -4.20 -14.58 12.37
CA GLU A 91 -2.72 -14.59 12.35
C GLU A 91 -2.18 -15.19 11.04
N CYS A 92 -0.93 -14.89 10.71
CA CYS A 92 -0.19 -15.42 9.56
C CYS A 92 1.32 -15.25 9.82
N ASP A 93 2.06 -16.35 9.83
CA ASP A 93 3.47 -16.44 10.20
C ASP A 93 4.41 -16.69 9.01
N GLY A 94 3.89 -17.18 7.89
CA GLY A 94 4.62 -17.33 6.62
C GLY A 94 5.08 -18.75 6.34
#